data_AF-A0AAU4Y2I0-F1
#
_entry.id   AF-A0AAU4Y2I0-F1
#
_cell.length_a   1.000
_cell.length_b   1.000
_cell.length_c   1.000
_cell.angle_alpha   90.00
_cell.angle_beta   90.00
_cell.angle_gamma   90.00
#
_symmetry.space_group_name_H-M   'P 1'
#
loop_
_entity.id
_entity.type
_entity.pdbx_description
1 polymer ?
#
loop_
_entity_poly.entity_id
_entity_poly.type
_entity_poly.pdbx_seq_one_letter_code
_entity_poly.pdbx_strand_id
1 'polypeptide(L)'
;MSDANGAHGANGSSNGVNPEKDLSASNLPGQRGQGGEEVRVQRGMFGASNGGDTSGYGGLVRSVRLPGAANRPYGGWFDEVADELEGALEEQGLLPANAIEKTVVDREELTFHIEREHLLRVARTLRDDPALRFELCTGVSAVHYPNDKGRELHAVYHLRSITHNRLIRLEVSAPDADPHIPSLVPVYPTNDWHERETYDFFGIVFDGHPALTRIMMPDDWQGHPQRKDYPLGGIPVEYKGAQIPAPDQRRSYS
;
A
#
# COMPACT_ATOMS: atom_id res chain seq x y z
N MET A 1 17.21 -11.78 -75.88
CA MET A 1 18.51 -12.38 -76.22
C MET A 1 19.35 -12.30 -74.95
N SER A 2 19.22 -13.29 -74.06
CA SER A 2 20.11 -14.50 -73.98
C SER A 2 21.51 -14.06 -73.55
N ASP A 3 22.08 -14.41 -72.40
CA ASP A 3 22.11 -15.64 -71.59
C ASP A 3 22.28 -15.27 -70.09
N ALA A 4 22.37 -16.10 -69.04
CA ALA A 4 22.64 -17.52 -68.88
C ALA A 4 22.13 -17.96 -67.49
N ASN A 5 21.72 -19.23 -67.40
CA ASN A 5 21.38 -19.94 -66.17
C ASN A 5 22.64 -20.23 -65.35
N GLY A 6 22.61 -19.98 -64.03
CA GLY A 6 23.65 -20.37 -63.09
C GLY A 6 23.05 -20.63 -61.71
N ALA A 7 22.77 -21.89 -61.41
CA ALA A 7 22.35 -22.33 -60.08
C ALA A 7 23.56 -22.41 -59.14
N HIS A 8 23.60 -21.61 -58.08
CA HIS A 8 24.37 -21.85 -56.86
C HIS A 8 23.67 -21.22 -55.64
N GLY A 9 23.64 -21.98 -54.54
CA GLY A 9 22.67 -21.82 -53.46
C GLY A 9 22.96 -20.77 -52.40
N ALA A 10 22.07 -20.72 -51.42
CA ALA A 10 22.34 -20.29 -50.06
C ALA A 10 21.19 -20.77 -49.16
N ASN A 11 21.51 -21.72 -48.28
CA ASN A 11 20.67 -22.14 -47.16
C ASN A 11 20.58 -20.93 -46.20
N GLY A 12 19.52 -20.12 -46.35
CA GLY A 12 19.27 -18.98 -45.48
C GLY A 12 18.73 -19.45 -44.13
N SER A 13 19.63 -19.77 -43.20
CA SER A 13 19.30 -19.87 -41.78
C SER A 13 18.80 -18.50 -41.29
N SER A 14 17.49 -18.31 -41.19
CA SER A 14 16.91 -17.16 -40.52
C SER A 14 17.10 -17.32 -39.01
N ASN A 15 18.27 -16.92 -38.52
CA ASN A 15 18.58 -16.73 -37.09
C ASN A 15 17.83 -15.51 -36.53
N GLY A 16 16.52 -15.43 -36.79
CA GLY A 16 15.63 -14.54 -36.07
C GLY A 16 15.30 -15.21 -34.74
N VAL A 17 15.84 -14.67 -33.64
CA VAL A 17 15.41 -15.03 -32.30
C VAL A 17 13.91 -14.80 -32.23
N ASN A 18 13.13 -15.87 -32.18
CA ASN A 18 11.69 -15.79 -32.04
C ASN A 18 11.39 -15.39 -30.59
N PRO A 19 10.89 -14.16 -30.31
CA PRO A 19 10.70 -13.67 -28.95
C PRO A 19 9.64 -14.47 -28.16
N GLU A 20 8.87 -15.33 -28.84
CA GLU A 20 7.90 -16.22 -28.20
C GLU A 20 8.52 -17.51 -27.65
N LYS A 21 9.74 -17.88 -28.08
CA LYS A 21 10.37 -19.15 -27.71
C LYS A 21 11.30 -19.09 -26.50
N ASP A 22 11.57 -17.90 -25.97
CA ASP A 22 12.56 -17.71 -24.90
C ASP A 22 11.96 -16.97 -23.68
N LEU A 23 10.79 -17.43 -23.25
CA LEU A 23 10.09 -17.00 -22.02
C LEU A 23 10.71 -17.62 -20.75
N SER A 24 12.05 -17.71 -20.69
CA SER A 24 12.72 -18.09 -19.45
C SER A 24 12.64 -16.94 -18.45
N ALA A 25 12.40 -17.26 -17.16
CA ALA A 25 12.18 -16.27 -16.09
C ALA A 25 13.31 -15.24 -15.96
N SER A 26 14.52 -15.57 -16.44
CA SER A 26 15.70 -14.71 -16.50
C SER A 26 15.58 -13.52 -17.47
N ASN A 27 14.69 -13.59 -18.47
CA ASN A 27 14.56 -12.58 -19.52
C ASN A 27 13.47 -11.53 -19.23
N LEU A 28 12.82 -11.60 -18.07
CA LEU A 28 11.79 -10.64 -17.66
C LEU A 28 12.43 -9.40 -17.00
N PRO A 29 12.07 -8.16 -17.41
CA PRO A 29 12.59 -6.96 -16.78
C PRO A 29 12.07 -6.84 -15.34
N GLY A 30 12.97 -7.04 -14.37
CA GLY A 30 12.73 -6.87 -12.94
C GLY A 30 12.13 -8.09 -12.24
N GLN A 31 13.00 -9.02 -11.83
CA GLN A 31 12.59 -10.06 -10.88
C GLN A 31 12.43 -9.42 -9.49
N ARG A 32 11.19 -9.34 -8.99
CA ARG A 32 10.98 -9.17 -7.54
C ARG A 32 11.45 -10.44 -6.84
N GLY A 33 12.14 -10.29 -5.71
CA GLY A 33 12.57 -11.41 -4.88
C GLY A 33 11.41 -12.36 -4.59
N GLN A 34 11.69 -13.67 -4.49
CA GLN A 34 10.67 -14.69 -4.31
C GLN A 34 10.08 -14.75 -2.89
N GLY A 35 10.60 -13.98 -1.94
CA GLY A 35 10.11 -13.94 -0.56
C GLY A 35 8.86 -13.08 -0.38
N GLY A 36 8.02 -13.42 0.60
CA GLY A 36 6.86 -12.64 0.99
C GLY A 36 5.53 -13.39 0.96
N GLU A 37 4.54 -12.82 1.65
CA GLU A 37 3.18 -13.36 1.71
C GLU A 37 2.37 -12.92 0.49
N GLU A 38 1.73 -13.86 -0.20
CA GLU A 38 1.02 -13.58 -1.45
C GLU A 38 -0.39 -13.06 -1.18
N VAL A 39 -0.58 -11.75 -1.37
CA VAL A 39 -1.85 -11.07 -1.07
C VAL A 39 -2.79 -11.03 -2.27
N ARG A 40 -2.26 -11.03 -3.50
CA ARG A 40 -3.09 -11.00 -4.71
C ARG A 40 -2.36 -11.57 -5.92
N VAL A 41 -3.06 -12.35 -6.73
CA VAL A 41 -2.61 -12.74 -8.08
C VAL A 41 -3.44 -11.99 -9.11
N GLN A 42 -2.78 -11.23 -9.99
CA GLN A 42 -3.40 -10.58 -11.13
C GLN A 42 -3.00 -11.31 -12.41
N ARG A 43 -4.01 -11.71 -13.21
CA ARG A 43 -3.82 -12.24 -14.56
C ARG A 43 -4.13 -11.16 -15.59
N GLY A 44 -3.27 -11.02 -16.59
CA GLY A 44 -3.30 -9.95 -17.57
C GLY A 44 -2.81 -8.61 -17.03
N MET A 45 -2.11 -7.83 -17.85
CA MET A 45 -1.68 -6.47 -17.46
C MET A 45 -2.88 -5.54 -17.17
N PHE A 46 -3.97 -5.71 -17.92
CA PHE A 46 -5.12 -4.79 -17.91
C PHE A 46 -6.39 -5.36 -17.27
N GLY A 47 -6.34 -6.59 -16.75
CA GLY A 47 -7.47 -7.22 -16.05
C GLY A 47 -8.68 -7.56 -16.91
N ALA A 48 -8.61 -7.38 -18.24
CA ALA A 48 -9.66 -7.79 -19.17
C ALA A 48 -9.64 -9.32 -19.34
N SER A 49 -10.71 -9.99 -18.90
CA SER A 49 -10.89 -11.44 -19.06
C SER A 49 -11.82 -11.81 -20.22
N ASN A 50 -12.50 -10.84 -20.80
CA ASN A 50 -13.58 -11.06 -21.75
C ASN A 50 -13.17 -10.58 -23.15
N GLY A 51 -12.59 -11.48 -23.96
CA GLY A 51 -12.18 -11.22 -25.34
C GLY A 51 -10.93 -12.01 -25.76
N GLY A 52 -10.61 -12.00 -27.06
CA GLY A 52 -9.30 -12.45 -27.51
C GLY A 52 -8.22 -11.50 -27.00
N ASP A 53 -7.06 -12.03 -26.60
CA ASP A 53 -5.93 -11.21 -26.12
C ASP A 53 -5.28 -10.45 -27.28
N THR A 54 -5.84 -9.30 -27.63
CA THR A 54 -5.27 -8.39 -28.64
C THR A 54 -4.08 -7.60 -28.10
N SER A 55 -3.86 -7.62 -26.78
CA SER A 55 -2.78 -6.89 -26.13
C SER A 55 -1.47 -7.68 -26.11
N GLY A 56 -1.53 -9.02 -26.24
CA GLY A 56 -0.40 -9.92 -26.04
C GLY A 56 0.03 -10.06 -24.58
N TYR A 57 -0.68 -9.40 -23.65
CA TYR A 57 -0.36 -9.36 -22.22
C TYR A 57 -1.33 -10.20 -21.36
N GLY A 58 -2.28 -10.91 -21.95
CA GLY A 58 -3.28 -11.74 -21.26
C GLY A 58 -2.68 -12.95 -20.55
N GLY A 59 -1.53 -13.45 -21.02
CA GLY A 59 -0.77 -14.51 -20.37
C GLY A 59 0.04 -14.08 -19.15
N LEU A 60 0.18 -12.77 -18.88
CA LEU A 60 0.97 -12.30 -17.76
C LEU A 60 0.30 -12.63 -16.43
N VAL A 61 1.08 -13.18 -15.50
CA VAL A 61 0.66 -13.40 -14.11
C VAL A 61 1.56 -12.56 -13.23
N ARG A 62 0.98 -11.62 -12.49
CA ARG A 62 1.69 -10.80 -11.50
C ARG A 62 1.15 -11.13 -10.12
N SER A 63 2.00 -11.70 -9.27
CA SER A 63 1.73 -11.79 -7.83
C SER A 63 2.12 -10.47 -7.16
N VAL A 64 1.18 -9.91 -6.41
CA VAL A 64 1.43 -8.86 -5.42
C VAL A 64 1.70 -9.57 -4.11
N ARG A 65 2.93 -9.43 -3.62
CA ARG A 65 3.39 -10.00 -2.36
C ARG A 65 3.68 -8.88 -1.38
N LEU A 66 3.25 -9.04 -0.14
CA LEU A 66 3.78 -8.25 0.97
C LEU A 66 5.17 -8.80 1.30
N PRO A 67 6.16 -7.94 1.61
CA PRO A 67 7.46 -8.42 2.04
C PRO A 67 7.34 -9.36 3.24
N GLY A 68 8.14 -10.43 3.23
CA GLY A 68 8.22 -11.34 4.37
C GLY A 68 9.04 -10.72 5.50
N ALA A 69 9.01 -11.34 6.68
CA ALA A 69 9.89 -10.95 7.78
C ALA A 69 11.36 -11.01 7.33
N ALA A 70 12.10 -9.94 7.60
CA ALA A 70 13.53 -9.90 7.36
C ALA A 70 14.27 -10.72 8.41
N ASN A 71 15.41 -11.31 8.04
CA ASN A 71 16.31 -11.99 8.96
C ASN A 71 17.45 -11.07 9.34
N ARG A 72 17.89 -11.13 10.61
CA ARG A 72 19.09 -10.44 11.04
C ARG A 72 20.34 -11.06 10.40
N PRO A 73 21.40 -10.27 10.11
CA PRO A 73 21.46 -8.81 10.26
C PRO A 73 20.63 -8.10 9.18
N TYR A 74 19.93 -7.04 9.58
CA TYR A 74 19.12 -6.18 8.70
C TYR A 74 19.98 -5.26 7.83
N GLY A 75 21.16 -4.88 8.34
CA GLY A 75 22.14 -4.05 7.65
C GLY A 75 22.10 -2.58 8.05
N GLY A 76 23.26 -1.92 7.92
CA GLY A 76 23.42 -0.50 8.24
C GLY A 76 23.16 -0.21 9.72
N TRP A 77 22.35 0.81 9.98
CA TRP A 77 21.95 1.21 11.33
C TRP A 77 20.64 0.54 11.79
N PHE A 78 20.02 -0.31 10.95
CA PHE A 78 18.72 -0.92 11.26
C PHE A 78 18.80 -1.89 12.43
N ASP A 79 19.89 -2.67 12.51
CA ASP A 79 20.13 -3.58 13.64
C ASP A 79 20.25 -2.80 14.95
N GLU A 80 20.99 -1.68 14.96
CA GLU A 80 21.10 -0.81 16.14
C GLU A 80 19.72 -0.30 16.60
N VAL A 81 18.90 0.20 15.67
CA VAL A 81 17.55 0.70 16.03
C VAL A 81 16.63 -0.41 16.52
N ALA A 82 16.73 -1.61 15.93
CA ALA A 82 15.97 -2.77 16.40
C ALA A 82 16.42 -3.20 17.79
N ASP A 83 17.73 -3.28 18.04
CA ASP A 83 18.31 -3.66 19.34
C ASP A 83 17.95 -2.66 20.44
N GLU A 84 18.07 -1.36 20.17
CA GLU A 84 17.71 -0.31 21.13
C GLU A 84 16.20 -0.30 21.43
N LEU A 85 15.36 -0.50 20.41
CA LEU A 85 13.90 -0.60 20.61
C LEU A 85 13.53 -1.85 21.43
N GLU A 86 14.09 -3.01 21.11
CA GLU A 86 13.86 -4.25 21.84
C GLU A 86 14.32 -4.12 23.30
N GLY A 87 15.53 -3.60 23.53
CA GLY A 87 16.06 -3.35 24.87
C GLY A 87 15.19 -2.39 25.68
N ALA A 88 14.77 -1.28 25.09
CA ALA A 88 13.92 -0.30 25.77
C ALA A 88 12.51 -0.85 26.09
N LEU A 89 11.98 -1.79 25.29
CA LEU A 89 10.73 -2.47 25.60
C LEU A 89 10.89 -3.49 26.75
N GLU A 90 12.00 -4.23 26.77
CA GLU A 90 12.32 -5.18 27.83
C GLU A 90 12.49 -4.49 29.20
N GLU A 91 13.16 -3.33 29.23
CA GLU A 91 13.31 -2.53 30.44
C GLU A 91 11.95 -2.05 31.01
N GLN A 92 10.97 -1.84 30.13
CA GLN A 92 9.60 -1.49 30.51
C GLN A 92 8.75 -2.72 30.89
N GLY A 93 9.36 -3.91 30.97
CA GLY A 93 8.71 -5.17 31.31
C GLY A 93 7.81 -5.73 30.21
N LEU A 94 8.04 -5.33 28.95
CA LEU A 94 7.30 -5.83 27.80
C LEU A 94 8.23 -6.70 26.94
N LEU A 95 7.82 -7.94 26.69
CA LEU A 95 8.54 -8.81 25.78
C LEU A 95 8.42 -8.27 24.35
N PRO A 96 9.52 -8.01 23.62
CA PRO A 96 9.46 -7.42 22.29
C PRO A 96 8.61 -8.22 21.30
N ALA A 97 8.62 -9.55 21.42
CA ALA A 97 7.82 -10.45 20.59
C ALA A 97 6.28 -10.26 20.74
N ASN A 98 5.82 -9.64 21.82
CA ASN A 98 4.40 -9.32 21.99
C ASN A 98 4.02 -7.99 21.30
N ALA A 99 4.98 -7.07 21.14
CA ALA A 99 4.74 -5.77 20.51
C ALA A 99 5.12 -5.75 19.03
N ILE A 100 6.22 -6.39 18.65
CA ILE A 100 6.73 -6.41 17.28
C ILE A 100 6.38 -7.78 16.70
N GLU A 101 5.40 -7.82 15.81
CA GLU A 101 4.99 -9.05 15.13
C GLU A 101 6.04 -9.49 14.11
N LYS A 102 6.50 -8.55 13.29
CA LYS A 102 7.55 -8.79 12.29
C LYS A 102 8.27 -7.50 11.93
N THR A 103 9.55 -7.64 11.59
CA THR A 103 10.37 -6.56 11.06
C THR A 103 10.61 -6.80 9.59
N VAL A 104 10.41 -5.78 8.76
CA VAL A 104 10.56 -5.84 7.32
C VAL A 104 11.58 -4.81 6.88
N VAL A 105 12.50 -5.24 6.01
CA VAL A 105 13.42 -4.34 5.30
C VAL A 105 13.19 -4.53 3.81
N ASP A 106 12.66 -3.50 3.15
CA ASP A 106 12.49 -3.46 1.69
C ASP A 106 13.13 -2.19 1.14
N ARG A 107 13.97 -2.33 0.10
CA ARG A 107 14.62 -1.21 -0.60
C ARG A 107 15.26 -0.17 0.34
N GLU A 108 15.99 -0.65 1.35
CA GLU A 108 16.68 0.17 2.36
C GLU A 108 15.73 0.99 3.26
N GLU A 109 14.50 0.50 3.44
CA GLU A 109 13.52 1.12 4.34
C GLU A 109 13.08 0.09 5.39
N LEU A 110 13.19 0.47 6.66
CA LEU A 110 12.84 -0.38 7.82
C LEU A 110 11.40 -0.12 8.26
N THR A 111 10.61 -1.19 8.33
CA THR A 111 9.23 -1.18 8.83
C THR A 111 9.08 -2.17 9.98
N PHE A 112 8.58 -1.70 11.12
CA PHE A 112 8.15 -2.56 12.22
C PHE A 112 6.64 -2.75 12.16
N HIS A 113 6.19 -4.01 12.07
CA HIS A 113 4.78 -4.33 12.25
C HIS A 113 4.50 -4.46 13.74
N ILE A 114 3.68 -3.55 14.26
CA ILE A 114 3.41 -3.41 15.68
C ILE A 114 1.99 -3.86 15.99
N GLU A 115 1.84 -4.65 17.05
CA GLU A 115 0.53 -5.00 17.58
C GLU A 115 -0.18 -3.73 18.11
N ARG A 116 -1.43 -3.53 17.68
CA ARG A 116 -2.17 -2.28 17.90
C ARG A 116 -2.25 -1.86 19.37
N GLU A 117 -2.32 -2.82 20.29
CA GLU A 117 -2.38 -2.60 21.75
C GLU A 117 -1.12 -1.91 22.31
N HIS A 118 0.02 -2.07 21.63
CA HIS A 118 1.32 -1.58 22.07
C HIS A 118 1.81 -0.35 21.28
N LEU A 119 1.09 0.05 20.23
CA LEU A 119 1.43 1.17 19.36
C LEU A 119 1.79 2.45 20.15
N LEU A 120 0.94 2.87 21.09
CA LEU A 120 1.14 4.10 21.85
C LEU A 120 2.42 4.03 22.72
N ARG A 121 2.72 2.85 23.28
CA ARG A 121 3.92 2.65 24.10
C ARG A 121 5.16 2.66 23.23
N VAL A 122 5.17 1.91 22.13
CA VAL A 122 6.27 1.85 21.16
C VAL A 122 6.58 3.24 20.60
N ALA A 123 5.56 4.00 20.21
CA ALA A 123 5.74 5.37 19.70
C ALA A 123 6.34 6.32 20.75
N ARG A 124 5.97 6.19 22.03
CA ARG A 124 6.60 6.97 23.12
C ARG A 124 8.07 6.61 23.30
N THR A 125 8.39 5.33 23.32
CA THR A 125 9.78 4.85 23.42
C THR A 125 10.62 5.39 22.26
N LEU A 126 10.13 5.28 21.02
CA LEU A 126 10.82 5.78 19.83
C LEU A 126 11.07 7.29 19.89
N ARG A 127 10.14 8.06 20.46
CA ARG A 127 10.27 9.52 20.62
C ARG A 127 11.24 9.90 21.73
N ASP A 128 11.10 9.29 22.90
CA ASP A 128 11.69 9.76 24.16
C ASP A 128 13.09 9.17 24.42
N ASP A 129 13.39 7.99 23.88
CA ASP A 129 14.68 7.35 24.05
C ASP A 129 15.81 8.14 23.34
N PRO A 130 16.92 8.48 24.02
CA PRO A 130 18.03 9.24 23.44
C PRO A 130 18.74 8.55 22.25
N ALA A 131 18.78 7.22 22.21
CA ALA A 131 19.39 6.45 21.13
C ALA A 131 18.48 6.36 19.89
N LEU A 132 17.16 6.47 20.08
CA LEU A 132 16.17 6.40 18.99
C LEU A 132 15.77 7.78 18.46
N ARG A 133 15.35 8.70 19.35
CA ARG A 133 14.95 10.10 19.08
C ARG A 133 14.20 10.31 17.76
N PHE A 134 13.07 9.67 17.57
CA PHE A 134 12.17 9.95 16.44
C PHE A 134 11.27 11.13 16.78
N GLU A 135 11.73 12.37 16.53
CA GLU A 135 11.02 13.57 16.96
C GLU A 135 9.86 13.95 16.03
N LEU A 136 9.93 13.54 14.76
CA LEU A 136 8.97 13.92 13.74
C LEU A 136 8.14 12.72 13.28
N CYS A 137 6.82 12.82 13.42
CA CYS A 137 5.88 11.99 12.68
C CYS A 137 5.38 12.77 11.47
N THR A 138 5.67 12.28 10.25
CA THR A 138 5.23 12.96 9.02
C THR A 138 3.75 12.71 8.70
N GLY A 139 3.11 11.79 9.41
CA GLY A 139 1.70 11.46 9.27
C GLY A 139 1.45 9.96 9.18
N VAL A 140 0.21 9.57 9.48
CA VAL A 140 -0.33 8.25 9.18
C VAL A 140 -0.91 8.21 7.77
N SER A 141 -0.73 7.09 7.09
CA SER A 141 -1.41 6.77 5.83
C SER A 141 -2.02 5.39 5.98
N ALA A 142 -3.11 5.10 5.25
CA ALA A 142 -3.72 3.78 5.31
C ALA A 142 -3.76 3.06 3.97
N VAL A 143 -3.79 1.73 4.07
CA VAL A 143 -3.93 0.83 2.94
C VAL A 143 -4.96 -0.24 3.29
N HIS A 144 -5.87 -0.53 2.36
CA HIS A 144 -6.84 -1.60 2.51
C HIS A 144 -6.44 -2.80 1.63
N TYR A 145 -6.20 -3.94 2.28
CA TYR A 145 -5.94 -5.25 1.66
C TYR A 145 -7.10 -6.22 1.94
N PRO A 146 -8.15 -6.28 1.09
CA PRO A 146 -9.34 -7.12 1.34
C PRO A 146 -9.07 -8.63 1.46
N ASN A 147 -7.92 -9.08 0.94
CA ASN A 147 -7.50 -10.48 0.94
C ASN A 147 -6.69 -10.85 2.19
N ASP A 148 -6.25 -9.88 2.99
CA ASP A 148 -5.51 -10.07 4.24
C ASP A 148 -6.50 -10.24 5.40
N LYS A 149 -7.03 -11.45 5.55
CA LYS A 149 -8.19 -11.71 6.43
C LYS A 149 -7.85 -11.51 7.90
N GLY A 150 -8.65 -10.68 8.57
CA GLY A 150 -8.44 -10.29 9.97
C GLY A 150 -7.44 -9.14 10.17
N ARG A 151 -6.84 -8.64 9.09
CA ARG A 151 -5.85 -7.56 9.07
C ARG A 151 -6.07 -6.66 7.85
N GLU A 152 -7.32 -6.46 7.44
CA GLU A 152 -7.62 -5.82 6.15
C GLU A 152 -7.17 -4.36 6.09
N LEU A 153 -7.23 -3.64 7.21
CA LEU A 153 -6.93 -2.21 7.30
C LEU A 153 -5.54 -2.01 7.92
N HIS A 154 -4.62 -1.44 7.16
CA HIS A 154 -3.26 -1.15 7.63
C HIS A 154 -3.08 0.36 7.77
N ALA A 155 -2.58 0.79 8.94
CA ALA A 155 -2.16 2.16 9.23
C ALA A 155 -0.62 2.21 9.29
N VAL A 156 -0.02 3.02 8.43
CA VAL A 156 1.44 3.17 8.28
C VAL A 156 1.86 4.55 8.76
N TYR A 157 2.64 4.59 9.83
CA TYR A 157 3.20 5.79 10.42
C TYR A 157 4.64 5.97 9.97
N HIS A 158 4.96 7.16 9.47
CA HIS A 158 6.30 7.49 9.02
C HIS A 158 6.99 8.35 10.06
N LEU A 159 8.06 7.84 10.65
CA LEU A 159 8.78 8.49 11.74
C LEU A 159 10.21 8.84 11.28
N ARG A 160 10.61 10.08 11.58
CA ARG A 160 11.93 10.61 11.25
C ARG A 160 12.64 11.09 12.51
N SER A 161 13.87 10.63 12.67
CA SER A 161 14.83 11.20 13.61
C SER A 161 15.67 12.25 12.88
N ILE A 162 15.60 13.50 13.34
CA ILE A 162 16.48 14.57 12.88
C ILE A 162 17.83 14.46 13.58
N THR A 163 17.86 14.11 14.87
CA THR A 163 19.10 13.93 15.63
C THR A 163 20.02 12.90 14.99
N HIS A 164 19.48 11.74 14.61
CA HIS A 164 20.26 10.63 14.06
C HIS A 164 20.19 10.52 12.54
N ASN A 165 19.39 11.38 11.88
CA ASN A 165 19.10 11.35 10.44
C ASN A 165 18.61 9.97 9.95
N ARG A 166 17.64 9.39 10.68
CA ARG A 166 17.07 8.06 10.44
C ARG A 166 15.60 8.17 10.05
N LEU A 167 15.11 7.27 9.23
CA LEU A 167 13.70 7.18 8.82
C LEU A 167 13.21 5.74 8.97
N ILE A 168 12.13 5.54 9.71
CA ILE A 168 11.49 4.23 9.88
C ILE A 168 9.99 4.32 9.63
N ARG A 169 9.36 3.17 9.45
CA ARG A 169 7.91 3.02 9.44
C ARG A 169 7.44 2.14 10.59
N LEU A 170 6.30 2.51 11.16
CA LEU A 170 5.49 1.60 11.97
C LEU A 170 4.25 1.24 11.18
N GLU A 171 3.93 -0.04 11.10
CA GLU A 171 2.73 -0.53 10.43
C GLU A 171 1.87 -1.27 11.43
N VAL A 172 0.58 -0.90 11.51
CA VAL A 172 -0.38 -1.50 12.42
C VAL A 172 -1.61 -1.93 11.63
N SER A 173 -1.97 -3.19 11.75
CA SER A 173 -3.18 -3.73 11.10
C SER A 173 -4.37 -3.77 12.06
N ALA A 174 -5.56 -3.57 11.53
CA ALA A 174 -6.83 -3.82 12.20
C ALA A 174 -7.80 -4.60 11.27
N PRO A 175 -8.63 -5.48 11.83
CA PRO A 175 -9.66 -6.17 11.06
C PRO A 175 -10.77 -5.20 10.64
N ASP A 176 -11.40 -5.45 9.50
CA ASP A 176 -12.57 -4.69 9.05
C ASP A 176 -13.76 -4.76 10.03
N ALA A 177 -13.90 -5.88 10.74
CA ALA A 177 -14.96 -6.11 11.73
C ALA A 177 -14.76 -5.33 13.04
N ASP A 178 -13.52 -4.94 13.35
CA ASP A 178 -13.15 -4.17 14.54
C ASP A 178 -12.03 -3.17 14.16
N PRO A 179 -12.37 -2.08 13.45
CA PRO A 179 -11.40 -1.19 12.81
C PRO A 179 -10.80 -0.17 13.78
N HIS A 180 -10.47 -0.60 15.00
CA HIS A 180 -9.95 0.24 16.08
C HIS A 180 -8.43 0.16 16.20
N ILE A 181 -7.78 1.34 16.28
CA ILE A 181 -6.33 1.52 16.51
C ILE A 181 -6.13 2.67 17.51
N PRO A 182 -5.21 2.59 18.49
CA PRO A 182 -4.94 3.73 19.38
C PRO A 182 -4.40 4.96 18.65
N SER A 183 -4.89 6.14 19.01
CA SER A 183 -4.40 7.42 18.48
C SER A 183 -2.97 7.71 18.93
N LEU A 184 -2.14 8.25 18.02
CA LEU A 184 -0.80 8.75 18.32
C LEU A 184 -0.76 10.25 18.61
N VAL A 185 -1.89 10.96 18.54
CA VAL A 185 -1.97 12.40 18.86
C VAL A 185 -1.34 12.78 20.21
N PRO A 186 -1.52 12.00 21.31
CA PRO A 186 -0.87 12.30 22.59
C PRO A 186 0.67 12.27 22.55
N VAL A 187 1.26 11.61 21.54
CA VAL A 187 2.71 11.49 21.35
C VAL A 187 3.19 12.48 20.30
N TYR A 188 2.49 12.52 19.16
CA TYR A 188 2.76 13.37 18.01
C TYR A 188 1.49 14.17 17.67
N PRO A 189 1.35 15.40 18.19
CA PRO A 189 0.17 16.23 17.91
C PRO A 189 -0.05 16.53 16.42
N THR A 190 1.01 16.43 15.60
CA THR A 190 0.94 16.58 14.14
C THR A 190 0.09 15.51 13.45
N ASN A 191 -0.21 14.40 14.13
CA ASN A 191 -0.97 13.30 13.55
C ASN A 191 -2.49 13.50 13.56
N ASP A 192 -3.01 14.55 14.21
CA ASP A 192 -4.46 14.82 14.33
C ASP A 192 -5.15 14.80 12.96
N TRP A 193 -4.65 15.61 12.02
CA TRP A 193 -5.25 15.73 10.70
C TRP A 193 -5.14 14.43 9.89
N HIS A 194 -4.01 13.73 9.99
CA HIS A 194 -3.75 12.49 9.24
C HIS A 194 -4.61 11.33 9.76
N GLU A 195 -4.83 11.25 11.07
CA GLU A 195 -5.75 10.27 11.68
C GLU A 195 -7.20 10.54 11.24
N ARG A 196 -7.61 11.82 11.18
CA ARG A 196 -8.93 12.20 10.66
C ARG A 196 -9.11 11.89 9.17
N GLU A 197 -8.08 12.13 8.35
CA GLU A 197 -8.08 11.79 6.93
C GLU A 197 -8.23 10.28 6.73
N THR A 198 -7.47 9.51 7.51
CA THR A 198 -7.48 8.05 7.48
C THR A 198 -8.84 7.49 7.93
N TYR A 199 -9.45 8.07 8.96
CA TYR A 199 -10.81 7.75 9.36
C TYR A 199 -11.83 8.02 8.24
N ASP A 200 -11.74 9.17 7.57
CA ASP A 200 -12.71 9.54 6.54
C ASP A 200 -12.61 8.61 5.31
N PHE A 201 -11.40 8.35 4.83
CA PHE A 201 -11.17 7.57 3.61
C PHE A 201 -11.16 6.05 3.78
N PHE A 202 -10.75 5.56 4.93
CA PHE A 202 -10.59 4.12 5.21
C PHE A 202 -11.42 3.63 6.39
N GLY A 203 -12.02 4.50 7.20
CA GLY A 203 -12.88 4.08 8.31
C GLY A 203 -12.16 3.47 9.50
N ILE A 204 -10.86 3.71 9.63
CA ILE A 204 -10.10 3.33 10.83
C ILE A 204 -10.46 4.29 11.96
N VAL A 205 -10.93 3.75 13.07
CA VAL A 205 -11.30 4.51 14.27
C VAL A 205 -10.09 4.63 15.18
N PHE A 206 -9.67 5.87 15.43
CA PHE A 206 -8.53 6.17 16.30
C PHE A 206 -8.97 6.42 17.75
N ASP A 207 -8.72 5.45 18.63
CA ASP A 207 -9.13 5.51 20.02
C ASP A 207 -8.32 6.55 20.80
N GLY A 208 -9.01 7.43 21.52
CA GLY A 208 -8.38 8.53 22.28
C GLY A 208 -8.03 9.77 21.45
N HIS A 209 -8.42 9.82 20.17
CA HIS A 209 -8.25 11.01 19.33
C HIS A 209 -9.17 12.16 19.83
N PRO A 210 -8.67 13.42 19.93
CA PRO A 210 -9.42 14.53 20.54
C PRO A 210 -10.69 14.93 19.77
N ALA A 211 -10.69 14.86 18.44
CA ALA A 211 -11.81 15.28 17.60
C ALA A 211 -11.93 14.44 16.32
N LEU A 212 -12.18 13.13 16.46
CA LEU A 212 -12.28 12.24 15.31
C LEU A 212 -13.59 12.49 14.54
N THR A 213 -13.49 13.25 13.46
CA THR A 213 -14.60 13.66 12.58
C THR A 213 -14.11 13.73 11.15
N ARG A 214 -15.03 13.57 10.18
CA ARG A 214 -14.73 13.70 8.74
C ARG A 214 -14.13 15.07 8.44
N ILE A 215 -13.26 15.12 7.43
CA ILE A 215 -12.57 16.35 7.01
C ILE A 215 -12.49 16.51 5.49
N MET A 216 -12.58 15.43 4.73
CA MET A 216 -12.46 15.42 3.27
C MET A 216 -13.83 15.25 2.62
N MET A 217 -14.67 14.40 3.18
CA MET A 217 -16.01 14.12 2.69
C MET A 217 -17.06 14.96 3.40
N PRO A 218 -18.20 15.27 2.74
CA PRO A 218 -19.36 15.87 3.40
C PRO A 218 -19.82 15.03 4.61
N ASP A 219 -20.41 15.69 5.61
CA ASP A 219 -20.85 15.06 6.86
C ASP A 219 -21.90 13.95 6.65
N ASP A 220 -22.69 14.04 5.58
CA ASP A 220 -23.74 13.08 5.20
C ASP A 220 -23.23 11.94 4.31
N TRP A 221 -21.93 11.91 3.99
CA TRP A 221 -21.36 10.87 3.14
C TRP A 221 -21.45 9.50 3.81
N GLN A 222 -21.82 8.48 3.02
CA GLN A 222 -21.92 7.10 3.48
C GLN A 222 -20.75 6.28 2.94
N GLY A 223 -20.03 5.59 3.83
CA GLY A 223 -18.87 4.77 3.49
C GLY A 223 -17.55 5.53 3.42
N HIS A 224 -16.55 4.84 2.85
CA HIS A 224 -15.12 5.18 2.90
C HIS A 224 -14.48 5.02 1.51
N PRO A 225 -14.32 6.12 0.75
CA PRO A 225 -14.04 6.06 -0.70
C PRO A 225 -12.75 5.36 -1.13
N GLN A 226 -11.70 5.32 -0.30
CA GLN A 226 -10.41 4.74 -0.70
C GLN A 226 -10.32 3.23 -0.41
N ARG A 227 -11.35 2.64 0.20
CA ARG A 227 -11.44 1.20 0.37
C ARG A 227 -11.64 0.51 -0.98
N LYS A 228 -11.05 -0.67 -1.17
CA LYS A 228 -11.05 -1.40 -2.46
C LYS A 228 -12.39 -2.07 -2.79
N ASP A 229 -13.26 -2.25 -1.81
CA ASP A 229 -14.63 -2.71 -1.93
C ASP A 229 -15.63 -1.56 -2.20
N TYR A 230 -15.20 -0.31 -2.07
CA TYR A 230 -16.03 0.85 -2.36
C TYR A 230 -16.27 1.00 -3.87
N PRO A 231 -17.52 1.14 -4.34
CA PRO A 231 -17.82 1.28 -5.76
C PRO A 231 -17.30 2.62 -6.30
N LEU A 232 -16.50 2.58 -7.37
CA LEU A 232 -15.91 3.76 -8.03
C LEU A 232 -16.94 4.66 -8.76
N GLY A 233 -18.23 4.31 -8.75
CA GLY A 233 -19.28 5.07 -9.43
C GLY A 233 -20.68 4.68 -8.98
N GLY A 234 -21.66 5.49 -9.37
CA GLY A 234 -23.07 5.28 -9.04
C GLY A 234 -23.63 6.23 -7.98
N ILE A 235 -23.20 7.49 -7.96
CA ILE A 235 -23.99 8.53 -7.27
C ILE A 235 -25.33 8.60 -8.01
N PRO A 236 -26.48 8.26 -7.40
CA PRO A 236 -27.75 8.66 -7.96
C PRO A 236 -27.74 10.19 -7.96
N VAL A 237 -27.62 10.79 -9.14
CA VAL A 237 -27.76 12.24 -9.28
C VAL A 237 -29.17 12.56 -8.78
N GLU A 238 -29.28 13.10 -7.57
CA GLU A 238 -30.51 13.75 -7.12
C GLU A 238 -30.70 14.98 -8.02
N TYR A 239 -31.42 14.80 -9.14
CA TYR A 239 -31.85 15.91 -9.96
C TYR A 239 -32.81 16.79 -9.12
N LYS A 240 -32.27 17.82 -8.47
CA LYS A 240 -33.09 18.87 -7.84
C LYS A 240 -33.38 19.95 -8.87
N GLY A 241 -34.62 19.99 -9.35
CA GLY A 241 -35.18 21.17 -10.04
C GLY A 241 -35.02 21.26 -11.56
N ALA A 242 -34.51 20.23 -12.23
CA ALA A 242 -34.50 20.20 -13.70
C ALA A 242 -35.87 19.77 -14.24
N GLN A 243 -36.85 20.69 -14.28
CA GLN A 243 -38.07 20.48 -15.04
C GLN A 243 -37.82 20.92 -16.48
N ILE A 244 -37.68 19.97 -17.41
CA ILE A 244 -37.63 20.29 -18.83
C ILE A 244 -39.04 20.73 -19.24
N PRO A 245 -39.28 22.00 -19.61
CA PRO A 245 -40.61 22.42 -20.05
C PRO A 245 -40.99 21.65 -21.33
N ALA A 246 -42.29 21.37 -21.45
CA ALA A 246 -42.84 20.68 -22.60
C ALA A 246 -42.51 21.46 -23.91
N PRO A 247 -42.39 20.78 -25.06
CA PRO A 247 -41.89 21.38 -26.30
C PRO A 247 -42.62 22.67 -26.74
N ASP A 248 -43.89 22.80 -26.36
CA ASP A 248 -44.80 23.94 -26.57
C ASP A 248 -44.47 25.18 -25.72
N GLN A 249 -43.70 25.02 -24.64
CA GLN A 249 -43.32 26.10 -23.72
C GLN A 249 -41.87 26.57 -23.88
N ARG A 250 -41.14 26.00 -24.84
CA ARG A 250 -39.76 26.42 -25.14
C ARG A 250 -39.78 27.71 -25.97
N ARG A 251 -38.93 28.69 -25.62
CA ARG A 251 -38.77 29.92 -26.42
C ARG A 251 -38.41 29.57 -27.86
N SER A 252 -39.32 29.86 -28.79
CA SER A 252 -39.03 29.93 -30.22
C SER A 252 -38.30 31.23 -30.51
N TYR A 253 -37.09 31.15 -31.07
CA TYR A 253 -36.51 32.30 -31.76
C TYR A 253 -37.13 32.33 -33.16
N SER A 254 -38.03 33.28 -33.38
CA SER A 254 -38.46 33.71 -34.71
C SER A 254 -37.46 34.71 -35.28
#